data_AF-A0A150A8D1-F1
#
_entry.id   AF-A0A150A8D1-F1
#
_cell.length_a   1.000
_cell.length_b   1.000
_cell.length_c   1.000
_cell.angle_alpha   90.00
_cell.angle_beta   90.00
_cell.angle_gamma   90.00
#
_symmetry.space_group_name_H-M   'P 1'
#
loop_
_entity.id
_entity.type
_entity.pdbx_description
1 polymer ?
#
loop_
_entity_poly.entity_id
_entity_poly.type
_entity_poly.pdbx_seq_one_letter_code
_entity_poly.pdbx_strand_id
1 'polypeptide(L)' 'MADPASEPDSLVGLTPCERETAILVGEGLSNAEISGRLRMGITTVKTHVASAMAKTGSDNRVQLAVTVVRARLR' A
#
# COMPACT_ATOMS: atom_id res chain seq x y z
N MET A 1 -8.11 27.92 -0.63
CA MET A 1 -7.72 27.46 0.71
C MET A 1 -8.01 25.98 0.75
N ALA A 2 -6.98 25.14 0.60
CA ALA A 2 -7.12 23.70 0.85
C ALA A 2 -6.87 23.48 2.35
N ASP A 3 -7.82 22.84 3.02
CA ASP A 3 -7.72 22.55 4.46
C ASP A 3 -6.54 21.59 4.72
N PRO A 4 -5.52 21.98 5.51
CA PRO A 4 -4.38 21.11 5.81
C PRO A 4 -4.71 19.95 6.77
N ALA A 5 -5.99 19.82 7.17
CA ALA A 5 -6.48 18.78 8.09
C ALA A 5 -7.21 17.62 7.40
N SER A 6 -7.33 17.63 6.07
CA SER A 6 -7.91 16.52 5.30
C SER A 6 -6.88 15.91 4.38
N GLU A 7 -5.77 15.40 4.92
CA GLU A 7 -5.11 14.30 4.24
C GLU A 7 -6.05 13.10 4.40
N PRO A 8 -6.76 12.66 3.34
CA PRO A 8 -7.60 11.48 3.44
C PRO A 8 -6.76 10.36 4.05
N ASP A 9 -7.33 9.60 4.99
CA ASP A 9 -6.71 8.38 5.50
C ASP A 9 -6.12 7.64 4.31
N SER A 10 -4.79 7.60 4.24
CA SER A 10 -4.13 7.40 2.94
C SER A 10 -4.30 5.98 2.42
N LEU A 11 -5.00 5.12 3.18
CA LEU A 11 -5.41 3.78 2.83
C LEU A 11 -6.93 3.66 2.58
N VAL A 12 -7.73 4.69 2.84
CA VAL A 12 -9.16 4.74 2.48
C VAL A 12 -9.31 4.65 0.97
N GLY A 13 -10.14 3.72 0.50
CA GLY A 13 -10.33 3.40 -0.92
C GLY A 13 -9.52 2.22 -1.43
N LEU A 14 -8.59 1.68 -0.63
CA LEU A 14 -7.97 0.39 -0.92
C LEU A 14 -8.96 -0.75 -0.67
N THR A 15 -9.05 -1.66 -1.63
CA THR A 15 -9.70 -2.97 -1.45
C THR A 15 -8.96 -3.77 -0.37
N PRO A 16 -9.58 -4.81 0.20
CA PRO A 16 -8.92 -5.66 1.19
C PRO A 16 -7.55 -6.19 0.73
N CYS A 17 -7.46 -6.72 -0.49
CA CYS A 17 -6.21 -7.26 -1.04
C CYS A 17 -5.13 -6.18 -1.26
N GLU A 18 -5.53 -4.99 -1.75
CA GLU A 18 -4.60 -3.87 -1.93
C GLU A 18 -4.08 -3.36 -0.59
N ARG A 19 -4.97 -3.25 0.41
CA ARG A 19 -4.61 -2.84 1.76
C ARG A 19 -3.65 -3.82 2.40
N GLU A 20 -3.95 -5.12 2.31
CA GLU A 20 -3.09 -6.17 2.88
C GLU A 20 -1.72 -6.20 2.18
N THR A 21 -1.70 -6.09 0.86
CA THR A 21 -0.45 -5.98 0.09
C THR A 21 0.35 -4.74 0.49
N ALA A 22 -0.29 -3.57 0.59
CA ALA A 22 0.37 -2.32 0.98
C ALA A 22 0.93 -2.40 2.41
N ILE A 23 0.19 -3.00 3.33
CA ILE A 23 0.63 -3.30 4.70
C ILE A 23 1.94 -4.08 4.71
N LEU A 24 2.01 -5.17 3.94
CA LEU A 24 3.21 -6.00 3.88
C LEU A 24 4.38 -5.27 3.19
N VAL A 25 4.11 -4.38 2.23
CA VAL A 25 5.12 -3.48 1.68
C VAL A 25 5.65 -2.51 2.74
N GLY A 26 4.78 -1.97 3.60
CA GLY A 26 5.16 -1.14 4.76
C GLY A 26 6.00 -1.88 5.80
N GLU A 27 5.87 -3.21 5.88
CA GLU A 27 6.72 -4.09 6.68
C GLU A 27 8.06 -4.43 6.01
N GLY A 28 8.29 -3.97 4.78
CA GLY A 28 9.53 -4.15 4.04
C GLY A 28 9.58 -5.41 3.17
N LEU A 29 8.49 -6.17 3.07
CA LEU A 29 8.48 -7.42 2.29
C LEU A 29 8.58 -7.16 0.78
N SER A 30 9.25 -8.07 0.08
CA SER A 30 9.28 -8.13 -1.38
C SER A 30 8.01 -8.79 -1.95
N ASN A 31 7.75 -8.59 -3.25
CA ASN A 31 6.59 -9.19 -3.91
C ASN A 31 6.61 -10.74 -3.86
N ALA A 32 7.80 -11.36 -3.77
CA ALA A 32 7.93 -12.80 -3.64
C ALA A 32 7.53 -13.27 -2.22
N GLU A 33 7.95 -12.55 -1.18
CA GLU A 33 7.56 -12.84 0.21
C GLU A 33 6.07 -12.59 0.43
N ILE A 34 5.53 -11.51 -0.14
CA ILE A 34 4.09 -11.21 -0.12
C ILE A 34 3.30 -12.29 -0.85
N SER A 35 3.77 -12.73 -2.02
CA SER A 35 3.18 -13.83 -2.79
C SER A 35 3.10 -15.11 -1.96
N GLY A 36 4.18 -15.47 -1.25
CA GLY A 36 4.19 -16.61 -0.34
C GLY A 36 3.23 -16.46 0.84
N ARG A 37 3.16 -15.27 1.44
CA ARG A 37 2.32 -14.99 2.62
C ARG A 37 0.83 -14.97 2.29
N LEU A 38 0.46 -14.35 1.17
CA LEU A 38 -0.93 -14.23 0.72
C LEU A 38 -1.38 -15.42 -0.15
N ARG A 39 -0.47 -16.36 -0.48
CA ARG A 39 -0.71 -17.47 -1.40
C ARG A 39 -1.27 -17.00 -2.76
N MET A 40 -0.76 -15.85 -3.23
CA MET A 40 -1.13 -15.25 -4.51
C MET A 40 0.01 -15.38 -5.51
N GLY A 41 -0.27 -15.36 -6.81
CA GLY A 41 0.78 -15.28 -7.82
C GLY A 41 1.57 -13.97 -7.74
N ILE A 42 2.89 -14.02 -7.98
CA ILE A 42 3.77 -12.82 -7.95
C ILE A 42 3.25 -11.72 -8.88
N THR A 43 2.72 -12.09 -10.05
CA THR A 43 2.12 -11.13 -11.00
C THR A 43 0.89 -10.46 -10.42
N THR A 44 0.05 -11.20 -9.71
CA THR A 44 -1.14 -10.66 -9.02
C THR A 44 -0.75 -9.69 -7.91
N VAL A 45 0.29 -10.03 -7.12
CA VAL A 45 0.85 -9.12 -6.11
C VAL A 45 1.36 -7.83 -6.75
N LYS A 46 2.10 -7.91 -7.87
CA LYS A 46 2.57 -6.72 -8.59
C LYS A 46 1.41 -5.82 -9.01
N THR A 47 0.32 -6.39 -9.50
CA THR A 47 -0.89 -5.64 -9.85
C THR A 47 -1.49 -4.95 -8.63
N HIS A 48 -1.64 -5.65 -7.50
CA HIS A 48 -2.15 -5.04 -6.27
C HIS A 48 -1.24 -3.93 -5.72
N VAL A 49 0.09 -4.11 -5.77
CA VAL A 49 1.04 -3.05 -5.39
C VAL A 49 0.88 -1.83 -6.30
N ALA A 50 0.79 -2.03 -7.62
CA ALA A 50 0.60 -0.94 -8.58
C ALA A 50 -0.73 -0.19 -8.36
N SER A 51 -1.83 -0.92 -8.16
CA SER A 51 -3.13 -0.33 -7.87
C SER A 51 -3.14 0.40 -6.52
N ALA A 52 -2.49 -0.14 -5.49
CA ALA A 52 -2.35 0.53 -4.20
C ALA A 52 -1.51 1.82 -4.33
N MET A 53 -0.39 1.78 -5.04
CA MET A 53 0.43 2.97 -5.33
C MET A 53 -0.39 4.06 -6.02
N ALA A 54 -1.13 3.71 -7.08
CA ALA A 54 -1.97 4.65 -7.81
C ALA A 54 -3.08 5.26 -6.92
N LYS A 55 -3.74 4.45 -6.09
CA LYS A 55 -4.82 4.92 -5.20
C LYS A 55 -4.33 5.75 -4.02
N THR A 56 -3.10 5.50 -3.56
CA THR A 56 -2.49 6.25 -2.44
C THR A 56 -1.66 7.45 -2.91
N GLY A 57 -1.53 7.66 -4.23
CA GLY A 57 -0.68 8.71 -4.79
C GLY A 57 0.82 8.48 -4.55
N SER A 58 1.23 7.22 -4.38
CA SER A 58 2.64 6.86 -4.22
C SER A 58 3.28 6.59 -5.59
N ASP A 59 4.35 7.30 -5.94
CA ASP A 59 5.08 7.10 -7.20
C ASP A 59 5.97 5.85 -7.18
N ASN A 60 6.36 5.41 -5.98
CA ASN A 60 7.19 4.23 -5.81
C ASN A 60 6.85 3.45 -4.54
N ARG A 61 7.38 2.22 -4.46
CA ARG A 61 7.12 1.31 -3.34
C ARG A 61 7.59 1.84 -1.99
N VAL A 62 8.63 2.69 -1.96
CA VAL A 62 9.15 3.27 -0.72
C VAL A 62 8.19 4.32 -0.21
N GLN A 63 7.67 5.17 -1.10
CA GLN A 63 6.59 6.10 -0.75
C GLN A 63 5.35 5.35 -0.26
N LEU A 64 4.95 4.25 -0.92
CA LEU A 64 3.85 3.40 -0.43
C LEU A 64 4.11 2.87 0.98
N ALA A 65 5.32 2.37 1.24
CA ALA A 65 5.72 1.89 2.56
C ALA A 65 5.65 3.00 3.61
N VAL A 66 6.17 4.19 3.31
CA VAL A 66 6.12 5.36 4.20
C VAL A 66 4.68 5.79 4.46
N THR A 67 3.82 5.81 3.44
CA THR A 67 2.39 6.13 3.58
C THR A 67 1.69 5.17 4.54
N VAL A 68 1.95 3.87 4.39
CA VAL A 68 1.40 2.83 5.29
C VAL A 68 1.91 2.99 6.72
N VAL A 69 3.21 3.24 6.91
CA VAL A 69 3.80 3.45 8.24
C VAL A 69 3.22 4.70 8.90
N ARG A 70 3.09 5.81 8.17
CA ARG A 70 2.47 7.04 8.67
C ARG A 70 1.02 6.82 9.08
N ALA A 71 0.25 6.07 8.28
CA ALA A 71 -1.13 5.73 8.61
C ALA A 71 -1.27 4.88 9.88
N ARG A 72 -0.27 4.03 10.20
CA ARG A 72 -0.24 3.21 11.43
C ARG A 72 0.14 3.99 12.70
N LEU A 73 0.75 5.16 12.55
CA LEU A 73 1.20 6.01 13.67
C LEU A 73 0.15 7.06 14.08
N ARG A 74 -0.99 7.12 13.38
CA ARG A 74 -2.15 7.97 13.70
C ARG A 74 -3.10 7.21 14.62
#